data_AF-A0A9D7IAG5-F1
#
_entry.id   AF-A0A9D7IAG5-F1
#
_cell.length_a   1.000
_cell.length_b   1.000
_cell.length_c   1.000
_cell.angle_alpha   90.00
_cell.angle_beta   90.00
_cell.angle_gamma   90.00
#
_symmetry.space_group_name_H-M   'P 1'
#
loop_
_entity.id
_entity.type
_entity.pdbx_description
1 polymer ?
#
loop_
_entity_poly.entity_id
_entity_poly.type
_entity_poly.pdbx_seq_one_letter_code
_entity_poly.pdbx_strand_id
1 'polypeptide(L)'
;MNKYILILTVIAATNFISCNSGTKNNFVSEKETVTAKEADELLKGNALLIDVREPDELDEQSYDVKNSVNIPLDSIESKINSIPKDQQVILACQRGGRSQKAFNLLKEKGFTNIANLDGGMAAWSDAGLPTKSALSETKPCCVDPSSTDCNPDGTCKTTASAKDNSNSVKTETQSTKSGNLVNNHLEVYAFHGTRQCETCKNMKANTTTALNKYFSEELKSGKIVFQIIDVDDSKNEKIAEKYQATGTALMVNNVVNGQDNIIDWSDFAFDKANDSNEFIPELKTKISGLLK
;
A
#
# COMPACT_ATOMS: atom_id res chain seq x y z
N MET A 1 20.10 84.64 -37.54
CA MET A 1 21.26 84.99 -36.68
C MET A 1 21.37 83.95 -35.60
N ASN A 2 22.57 83.37 -35.53
CA ASN A 2 23.04 82.36 -34.59
C ASN A 2 22.94 82.86 -33.12
N LYS A 3 22.67 81.98 -32.14
CA LYS A 3 23.45 81.84 -30.90
C LYS A 3 22.79 80.91 -29.86
N TYR A 4 23.43 79.74 -29.68
CA TYR A 4 23.80 79.03 -28.45
C TYR A 4 22.92 79.03 -27.19
N ILE A 5 22.93 77.86 -26.52
CA ILE A 5 23.12 77.58 -25.07
C ILE A 5 22.10 76.51 -24.61
N LEU A 6 22.47 75.22 -24.57
CA LEU A 6 23.13 74.48 -23.47
C LEU A 6 22.11 73.85 -22.48
N ILE A 7 21.97 72.52 -22.64
CA ILE A 7 21.93 71.46 -21.62
C ILE A 7 21.10 71.72 -20.34
N LEU A 8 20.07 70.89 -20.10
CA LEU A 8 19.89 70.19 -18.82
C LEU A 8 18.93 68.99 -18.97
N THR A 9 19.52 67.82 -18.78
CA THR A 9 18.89 66.51 -18.58
C THR A 9 17.93 66.53 -17.37
N VAL A 10 16.67 66.13 -17.58
CA VAL A 10 15.88 65.44 -16.55
C VAL A 10 15.11 64.30 -17.22
N ILE A 11 15.73 63.13 -17.27
CA ILE A 11 15.02 61.87 -17.48
C ILE A 11 14.21 61.65 -16.20
N ALA A 12 12.96 62.09 -16.18
CA ALA A 12 12.01 61.70 -15.16
C ALA A 12 11.61 60.25 -15.43
N ALA A 13 12.46 59.32 -15.02
CA ALA A 13 12.08 57.93 -14.85
C ALA A 13 11.07 57.88 -13.69
N THR A 14 9.79 58.07 -14.01
CA THR A 14 8.70 57.70 -13.11
C THR A 14 8.70 56.19 -13.00
N ASN A 15 9.47 55.71 -12.03
CA ASN A 15 9.41 54.37 -11.50
C ASN A 15 7.96 54.12 -11.06
N PHE A 16 7.23 53.34 -11.87
CA PHE A 16 6.06 52.62 -11.39
C PHE A 16 6.54 51.70 -10.27
N ILE A 17 6.47 52.18 -9.03
CA ILE A 17 6.52 51.32 -7.85
C ILE A 17 5.16 50.61 -7.84
N SER A 18 5.08 49.54 -8.61
CA SER A 18 4.05 48.53 -8.48
C SER A 18 4.27 47.84 -7.14
N CYS A 19 3.58 48.30 -6.11
CA CYS A 19 3.46 47.60 -4.85
C CYS A 19 2.50 46.41 -5.08
N ASN A 20 3.01 45.35 -5.68
CA ASN A 20 2.38 44.04 -5.56
C ASN A 20 2.71 43.55 -4.15
N SER A 21 1.76 43.72 -3.23
CA SER A 21 1.79 43.13 -1.91
C SER A 21 1.92 41.63 -2.10
N GLY A 22 3.15 41.12 -2.02
CA GLY A 22 3.44 39.71 -2.03
C GLY A 22 2.71 39.05 -0.87
N THR A 23 1.54 38.49 -1.16
CA THR A 23 1.06 37.33 -0.43
C THR A 23 2.20 36.34 -0.48
N LYS A 24 2.74 36.01 0.69
CA LYS A 24 3.67 34.91 0.86
C LYS A 24 2.91 33.64 0.50
N ASN A 25 2.87 33.34 -0.80
CA ASN A 25 2.61 31.99 -1.23
C ASN A 25 3.79 31.21 -0.66
N ASN A 26 3.50 30.35 0.30
CA ASN A 26 4.37 29.24 0.66
C ASN A 26 4.59 28.47 -0.64
N PHE A 27 5.62 28.87 -1.39
CA PHE A 27 6.22 28.05 -2.42
C PHE A 27 6.95 26.95 -1.66
N VAL A 28 6.16 25.99 -1.18
CA VAL A 28 6.66 24.69 -0.74
C VAL A 28 7.36 24.15 -1.97
N SER A 29 8.66 23.89 -1.84
CA SER A 29 9.46 23.23 -2.85
C SER A 29 8.69 22.05 -3.45
N GLU A 30 8.85 21.80 -4.75
CA GLU A 30 8.39 20.60 -5.47
C GLU A 30 8.86 19.31 -4.77
N LYS A 31 8.21 18.95 -3.66
CA LYS A 31 8.51 17.74 -2.92
C LYS A 31 7.60 16.67 -3.51
N GLU A 32 8.18 15.84 -4.38
CA GLU A 32 7.47 14.73 -5.03
C GLU A 32 6.86 13.74 -4.03
N THR A 33 7.44 13.68 -2.83
CA THR A 33 7.03 12.80 -1.75
C THR A 33 6.93 13.57 -0.43
N VAL A 34 5.82 13.42 0.30
CA VAL A 34 5.57 14.03 1.61
C VAL A 34 5.43 12.96 2.68
N THR A 35 5.91 13.26 3.89
CA THR A 35 5.67 12.40 5.07
C THR A 35 4.23 12.51 5.54
N ALA A 36 3.78 11.57 6.37
CA ALA A 36 2.42 11.60 6.92
C ALA A 36 2.07 12.91 7.66
N LYS A 37 2.99 13.44 8.46
CA LYS A 37 2.78 14.70 9.19
C LYS A 37 2.71 15.92 8.28
N GLU A 38 3.59 15.99 7.29
CA GLU A 38 3.55 17.06 6.27
C GLU A 38 2.25 17.00 5.46
N ALA A 39 1.82 15.79 5.08
CA ALA A 39 0.55 15.62 4.38
C ALA A 39 -0.64 16.08 5.22
N ASP A 40 -0.70 15.73 6.51
CA ASP A 40 -1.74 16.21 7.43
C ASP A 40 -1.79 17.75 7.51
N GLU A 41 -0.64 18.41 7.58
CA GLU A 41 -0.56 19.87 7.55
C GLU A 41 -1.10 20.46 6.23
N LEU A 42 -0.76 19.86 5.09
CA LEU A 42 -1.24 20.29 3.77
C LEU A 42 -2.75 20.07 3.60
N LEU A 43 -3.27 18.95 4.12
CA LEU A 43 -4.69 18.56 4.05
C LEU A 43 -5.59 19.37 4.98
N LYS A 44 -5.04 19.92 6.07
CA LYS A 44 -5.72 20.95 6.89
C LYS A 44 -5.87 22.27 6.14
N GLY A 45 -5.04 22.51 5.13
CA GLY A 45 -5.16 23.62 4.19
C GLY A 45 -6.19 23.34 3.09
N ASN A 46 -5.76 23.45 1.83
CA ASN A 46 -6.63 23.24 0.66
C ASN A 46 -6.11 22.10 -0.25
N ALA A 47 -5.24 21.23 0.25
CA ALA A 47 -4.84 20.06 -0.52
C ALA A 47 -5.98 19.05 -0.61
N LEU A 48 -6.01 18.29 -1.71
CA LEU A 48 -6.91 17.18 -1.95
C LEU A 48 -6.15 15.87 -1.73
N LEU A 49 -6.66 14.99 -0.87
CA LEU A 49 -6.20 13.62 -0.79
C LEU A 49 -6.93 12.77 -1.83
N ILE A 50 -6.19 12.06 -2.68
CA ILE A 50 -6.72 11.00 -3.53
C ILE A 50 -6.21 9.67 -2.99
N ASP A 51 -7.12 8.90 -2.40
CA ASP A 51 -6.85 7.53 -1.98
C ASP A 51 -7.04 6.60 -3.18
N VAL A 52 -5.95 5.96 -3.62
CA VAL A 52 -5.91 5.07 -4.79
C VAL A 52 -6.09 3.59 -4.44
N ARG A 53 -6.48 3.29 -3.20
CA ARG A 53 -6.92 1.96 -2.77
C ARG A 53 -8.28 1.59 -3.34
N GLU A 54 -8.61 0.31 -3.25
CA GLU A 54 -9.95 -0.18 -3.60
C GLU A 54 -10.97 0.24 -2.53
N PRO A 55 -12.26 0.42 -2.88
CA PRO A 55 -13.28 0.91 -1.95
C PRO A 55 -13.46 0.04 -0.69
N ASP A 56 -13.27 -1.27 -0.80
CA ASP A 56 -13.35 -2.22 0.31
C ASP A 56 -12.25 -1.99 1.37
N GLU A 57 -11.04 -1.58 0.95
CA GLU A 57 -9.98 -1.18 1.88
C GLU A 57 -10.36 0.08 2.69
N LEU A 58 -11.15 0.99 2.11
CA LEU A 58 -11.61 2.22 2.78
C LEU A 58 -12.72 1.97 3.79
N ASP A 59 -13.55 0.94 3.55
CA ASP A 59 -14.58 0.50 4.49
C ASP A 59 -13.96 -0.03 5.79
N GLU A 60 -12.78 -0.66 5.71
CA GLU A 60 -12.02 -1.09 6.88
C GLU A 60 -11.36 0.09 7.60
N GLN A 61 -10.63 0.90 6.83
CA GLN A 61 -9.92 2.06 7.36
C GLN A 61 -9.67 3.11 6.27
N SER A 62 -10.10 4.34 6.53
CA SER A 62 -9.89 5.49 5.67
C SER A 62 -9.34 6.70 6.43
N TYR A 63 -8.78 7.65 5.69
CA TYR A 63 -8.28 8.90 6.24
C TYR A 63 -9.43 9.75 6.77
N ASP A 64 -9.35 10.20 8.03
CA ASP A 64 -10.30 11.19 8.56
C ASP A 64 -9.85 12.60 8.21
N VAL A 65 -10.00 12.93 6.93
CA VAL A 65 -9.65 14.24 6.38
C VAL A 65 -10.85 14.83 5.65
N LYS A 66 -10.94 16.17 5.64
CA LYS A 66 -12.08 16.89 5.09
C LYS A 66 -12.16 16.77 3.57
N ASN A 67 -11.01 16.88 2.89
CA ASN A 67 -10.91 16.90 1.43
C ASN A 67 -10.23 15.60 0.96
N SER A 68 -10.94 14.48 1.00
CA SER A 68 -10.51 13.22 0.38
C SER A 68 -11.50 12.72 -0.65
N VAL A 69 -10.97 12.07 -1.68
CA VAL A 69 -11.73 11.31 -2.68
C VAL A 69 -11.06 9.96 -2.92
N ASN A 70 -11.86 8.93 -3.19
CA ASN A 70 -11.35 7.64 -3.63
C ASN A 70 -11.36 7.55 -5.15
N ILE A 71 -10.20 7.31 -5.74
CA ILE A 71 -10.04 7.00 -7.15
C ILE A 71 -9.06 5.83 -7.23
N PRO A 72 -9.55 4.58 -7.29
CA PRO A 72 -8.69 3.41 -7.36
C PRO A 72 -7.66 3.53 -8.48
N LEU A 73 -6.46 2.97 -8.29
CA LEU A 73 -5.34 3.11 -9.22
C LEU A 73 -5.74 2.85 -10.68
N ASP A 74 -6.49 1.77 -10.91
CA ASP A 74 -6.93 1.36 -12.25
C ASP A 74 -7.93 2.34 -12.89
N SER A 75 -8.59 3.16 -12.07
CA SER A 75 -9.52 4.20 -12.50
C SER A 75 -8.86 5.57 -12.71
N ILE A 76 -7.59 5.77 -12.32
CA ILE A 76 -6.94 7.09 -12.39
C ILE A 76 -6.90 7.62 -13.82
N GLU A 77 -6.49 6.81 -14.80
CA GLU A 77 -6.35 7.27 -16.17
C GLU A 77 -7.70 7.67 -16.78
N SER A 78 -8.74 6.86 -16.57
CA SER A 78 -10.08 7.15 -17.09
C SER A 78 -10.73 8.36 -16.42
N LYS A 79 -10.39 8.64 -15.15
CA LYS A 79 -10.92 9.76 -14.36
C LYS A 79 -10.00 10.98 -14.34
N ILE A 80 -8.97 11.03 -15.17
CA ILE A 80 -7.95 12.10 -15.12
C ILE A 80 -8.52 13.52 -15.23
N ASN A 81 -9.60 13.70 -16.00
CA ASN A 81 -10.27 15.00 -16.17
C ASN A 81 -11.03 15.47 -14.92
N SER A 82 -11.31 14.56 -13.98
CA SER A 82 -11.92 14.90 -12.68
C SER A 82 -10.89 15.34 -11.64
N ILE A 83 -9.59 15.13 -11.90
CA ILE A 83 -8.52 15.49 -10.99
C ILE A 83 -8.18 16.98 -11.23
N PRO A 84 -8.31 17.82 -10.20
CA PRO A 84 -8.10 19.25 -10.33
C PRO A 84 -6.62 19.60 -10.48
N LYS A 85 -6.33 20.63 -11.27
CA LYS A 85 -4.96 21.09 -11.58
C LYS A 85 -4.57 22.37 -10.84
N ASP A 86 -5.54 23.05 -10.24
CA ASP A 86 -5.43 24.33 -9.55
C ASP A 86 -5.25 24.18 -8.02
N GLN A 87 -5.33 22.95 -7.50
CA GLN A 87 -5.05 22.63 -6.10
C GLN A 87 -3.97 21.57 -5.97
N GLN A 88 -3.33 21.51 -4.79
CA GLN A 88 -2.34 20.48 -4.50
C GLN A 88 -3.03 19.15 -4.30
N VAL A 89 -2.55 18.10 -4.97
CA VAL A 89 -3.08 16.74 -4.83
C VAL A 89 -2.06 15.85 -4.13
N ILE A 90 -2.48 15.21 -3.05
CA ILE A 90 -1.70 14.21 -2.34
C ILE A 90 -2.27 12.85 -2.71
N LEU A 91 -1.45 11.98 -3.29
CA LEU A 91 -1.81 10.62 -3.63
C LEU A 91 -1.41 9.70 -2.50
N ALA A 92 -2.33 8.83 -2.08
CA ALA A 92 -2.10 7.91 -1.00
C ALA A 92 -2.63 6.52 -1.32
N CYS A 93 -1.98 5.49 -0.78
CA CYS A 93 -2.48 4.13 -0.79
C CYS A 93 -2.10 3.44 0.53
N GLN A 94 -2.12 2.10 0.60
CA GLN A 94 -1.81 1.40 1.84
C GLN A 94 -0.37 1.64 2.33
N ARG A 95 0.62 1.59 1.43
CA ARG A 95 2.06 1.66 1.75
C ARG A 95 2.90 2.60 0.89
N GLY A 96 2.26 3.40 0.03
CA GLY A 96 2.94 4.36 -0.87
C GLY A 96 3.29 3.84 -2.27
N GLY A 97 3.26 2.53 -2.52
CA GLY A 97 3.62 1.95 -3.83
C GLY A 97 2.62 2.26 -4.95
N ARG A 98 1.33 1.94 -4.74
CA ARG A 98 0.26 2.25 -5.72
C ARG A 98 0.11 3.75 -5.97
N SER A 99 0.23 4.58 -4.93
CA SER A 99 0.17 6.03 -5.07
C SER A 99 1.39 6.60 -5.79
N GLN A 100 2.58 5.99 -5.67
CA GLN A 100 3.73 6.36 -6.48
C GLN A 100 3.50 6.08 -7.98
N LYS A 101 2.82 4.98 -8.33
CA LYS A 101 2.43 4.69 -9.73
C LYS A 101 1.46 5.76 -10.25
N ALA A 102 0.43 6.09 -9.46
CA ALA A 102 -0.50 7.16 -9.80
C ALA A 102 0.22 8.52 -9.95
N PHE A 103 1.22 8.80 -9.10
CA PHE A 103 2.00 10.02 -9.16
C PHE A 103 2.76 10.12 -10.47
N ASN A 104 3.47 9.06 -10.87
CA ASN A 104 4.21 9.02 -12.13
C ASN A 104 3.27 9.22 -13.32
N LEU A 105 2.12 8.54 -13.33
CA LEU A 105 1.11 8.68 -14.37
C LEU A 105 0.58 10.12 -14.48
N LEU A 106 0.22 10.76 -13.36
CA LEU A 106 -0.27 12.14 -13.37
C LEU A 106 0.83 13.13 -13.77
N LYS A 107 2.07 12.91 -13.33
CA LYS A 107 3.22 13.72 -13.72
C LYS A 107 3.44 13.69 -15.24
N GLU A 108 3.39 12.50 -15.85
CA GLU A 108 3.48 12.32 -17.31
C GLU A 108 2.35 13.06 -18.06
N LYS A 109 1.17 13.15 -17.45
CA LYS A 109 0.00 13.85 -18.02
C LYS A 109 0.01 15.36 -17.71
N GLY A 110 1.12 15.88 -17.18
CA GLY A 110 1.37 17.30 -16.97
C GLY A 110 0.80 17.88 -15.68
N PHE A 111 0.50 17.05 -14.69
CA PHE A 111 0.19 17.54 -13.34
C PHE A 111 1.49 17.95 -12.63
N THR A 112 1.54 19.18 -12.15
CA THR A 112 2.74 19.77 -11.53
C THR A 112 2.61 19.96 -10.03
N ASN A 113 1.39 20.06 -9.50
CA ASN A 113 1.14 20.30 -8.08
C ASN A 113 0.63 19.03 -7.39
N ILE A 114 1.44 17.98 -7.43
CA ILE A 114 1.11 16.66 -6.88
C ILE A 114 2.21 16.16 -5.97
N ALA A 115 1.87 15.32 -4.98
CA ALA A 115 2.83 14.66 -4.10
C ALA A 115 2.36 13.25 -3.74
N ASN A 116 3.29 12.31 -3.55
CA ASN A 116 3.03 10.99 -3.01
C ASN A 116 3.13 11.01 -1.47
N LEU A 117 2.17 10.39 -0.78
CA LEU A 117 2.24 10.14 0.65
C LEU A 117 3.18 8.97 0.93
N ASP A 118 4.37 9.26 1.48
CA ASP A 118 5.34 8.22 1.83
C ASP A 118 4.77 7.27 2.88
N GLY A 119 4.93 5.97 2.65
CA GLY A 119 4.44 4.92 3.54
C GLY A 119 2.90 4.80 3.66
N GLY A 120 2.13 5.62 2.93
CA GLY A 120 0.69 5.42 2.79
C GLY A 120 -0.12 5.50 4.10
N MET A 121 -1.21 4.73 4.15
CA MET A 121 -2.12 4.63 5.31
C MET A 121 -1.41 4.05 6.53
N ALA A 122 -0.45 3.14 6.32
CA ALA A 122 0.37 2.60 7.39
C ALA A 122 1.16 3.71 8.11
N ALA A 123 1.94 4.51 7.37
CA ALA A 123 2.71 5.61 7.97
C ALA A 123 1.82 6.70 8.59
N TRP A 124 0.62 6.93 8.04
CA TRP A 124 -0.37 7.83 8.62
C TRP A 124 -0.89 7.33 9.97
N SER A 125 -1.23 6.04 10.05
CA SER A 125 -1.69 5.40 11.28
C SER A 125 -0.58 5.33 12.33
N ASP A 126 0.64 4.98 11.93
CA ASP A 126 1.83 4.93 12.80
C ASP A 126 2.16 6.31 13.39
N ALA A 127 1.89 7.38 12.64
CA ALA A 127 2.03 8.75 13.11
C ALA A 127 0.92 9.19 14.08
N GLY A 128 -0.08 8.34 14.36
CA GLY A 128 -1.20 8.62 15.23
C GLY A 128 -2.18 9.66 14.66
N LEU A 129 -2.23 9.78 13.33
CA LEU A 129 -3.08 10.77 12.66
C LEU A 129 -4.54 10.28 12.52
N PRO A 130 -5.51 11.19 12.36
CA PRO A 130 -6.94 10.83 12.36
C PRO A 130 -7.32 9.83 11.25
N THR A 131 -8.06 8.77 11.62
CA THR A 131 -8.61 7.77 10.69
C THR A 131 -10.07 7.49 11.02
N LYS A 132 -10.86 7.17 10.00
CA LYS A 132 -12.18 6.55 10.14
C LYS A 132 -11.98 5.06 9.99
N SER A 133 -12.36 4.27 10.99
CA SER A 133 -12.37 2.81 10.88
C SER A 133 -13.72 2.30 11.34
N ALA A 134 -14.21 1.26 10.66
CA ALA A 134 -15.41 0.54 11.06
C ALA A 134 -15.28 -0.14 12.45
N LEU A 135 -14.07 -0.19 13.03
CA LEU A 135 -13.77 -0.86 14.29
C LEU A 135 -13.36 0.10 15.43
N SER A 136 -13.91 1.33 15.45
CA SER A 136 -13.89 2.17 16.65
C SER A 136 -15.15 1.96 17.50
N GLU A 137 -15.38 0.72 17.90
CA GLU A 137 -15.83 0.36 19.24
C GLU A 137 -15.15 -0.98 19.54
N THR A 138 -14.25 -1.01 20.53
CA THR A 138 -13.87 -2.27 21.15
C THR A 138 -15.15 -2.89 21.69
N LYS A 139 -15.76 -3.82 20.95
CA LYS A 139 -16.89 -4.58 21.45
C LYS A 139 -16.34 -5.57 22.48
N PRO A 140 -16.60 -5.39 23.79
CA PRO A 140 -16.21 -6.39 24.76
C PRO A 140 -16.99 -7.68 24.47
N CYS A 141 -16.31 -8.82 24.53
CA CYS A 141 -16.87 -10.11 24.10
C CYS A 141 -18.05 -10.62 24.94
N CYS A 142 -18.44 -9.97 26.04
CA CYS A 142 -19.52 -10.42 26.91
C CYS A 142 -20.52 -9.26 27.15
N VAL A 143 -21.69 -9.26 26.50
CA VAL A 143 -22.84 -8.35 26.81
C VAL A 143 -23.87 -9.00 27.73
N ASP A 144 -23.57 -10.18 28.27
CA ASP A 144 -24.46 -10.88 29.20
C ASP A 144 -23.65 -11.48 30.36
N PRO A 145 -23.82 -11.00 31.61
CA PRO A 145 -23.15 -11.55 32.79
C PRO A 145 -23.65 -12.94 33.21
N SER A 146 -24.54 -13.58 32.43
CA SER A 146 -25.02 -14.94 32.66
C SER A 146 -24.43 -16.01 31.74
N SER A 147 -23.57 -15.66 30.77
CA SER A 147 -22.96 -16.65 29.88
C SER A 147 -21.70 -17.30 30.49
N THR A 148 -21.62 -18.63 30.44
CA THR A 148 -20.54 -19.44 31.05
C THR A 148 -19.22 -19.47 30.25
N ASP A 149 -19.07 -18.59 29.26
CA ASP A 149 -18.02 -18.69 28.24
C ASP A 149 -16.81 -17.75 28.47
N CYS A 150 -16.79 -16.97 29.54
CA CYS A 150 -15.68 -16.05 29.86
C CYS A 150 -14.74 -16.66 30.95
N ASN A 151 -13.41 -16.54 30.80
CA ASN A 151 -12.44 -16.86 31.87
C ASN A 151 -12.45 -15.77 32.96
N PRO A 152 -12.00 -16.06 34.20
CA PRO A 152 -11.94 -15.07 35.28
C PRO A 152 -11.02 -13.86 35.00
N ASP A 153 -10.15 -13.95 33.99
CA ASP A 153 -9.22 -12.91 33.54
C ASP A 153 -9.74 -12.12 32.32
N GLY A 154 -10.98 -12.38 31.87
CA GLY A 154 -11.60 -11.68 30.74
C GLY A 154 -11.24 -12.23 29.36
N THR A 155 -10.52 -13.36 29.28
CA THR A 155 -10.21 -14.02 28.00
C THR A 155 -11.29 -15.05 27.60
N CYS A 156 -11.51 -15.26 26.30
CA CYS A 156 -12.47 -16.27 25.81
C CYS A 156 -11.88 -17.69 25.94
N LYS A 157 -12.70 -18.66 26.40
CA LYS A 157 -12.34 -20.08 26.39
C LYS A 157 -12.45 -20.64 24.96
N THR A 158 -11.33 -20.89 24.30
CA THR A 158 -11.34 -21.62 23.02
C THR A 158 -11.43 -23.12 23.25
N THR A 159 -12.56 -23.72 22.87
CA THR A 159 -12.63 -25.16 22.58
C THR A 159 -13.17 -25.38 21.17
N ALA A 160 -12.61 -26.40 20.52
CA ALA A 160 -12.71 -26.67 19.10
C ALA A 160 -14.03 -27.35 18.68
N SER A 161 -14.35 -27.16 17.40
CA SER A 161 -15.12 -28.03 16.49
C SER A 161 -16.65 -28.14 16.61
N ALA A 162 -17.34 -27.76 15.52
CA ALA A 162 -18.40 -28.53 14.82
C ALA A 162 -18.87 -27.67 13.60
N LYS A 163 -18.76 -28.12 12.35
CA LYS A 163 -19.70 -28.99 11.60
C LYS A 163 -21.15 -28.46 11.53
N ASP A 164 -21.58 -28.08 10.33
CA ASP A 164 -22.72 -28.62 9.53
C ASP A 164 -23.35 -27.53 8.64
N ASN A 165 -24.14 -27.78 7.57
CA ASN A 165 -24.05 -28.60 6.35
C ASN A 165 -25.26 -28.22 5.46
N SER A 166 -25.13 -28.40 4.12
CA SER A 166 -26.20 -28.59 3.09
C SER A 166 -27.00 -27.36 2.60
N ASN A 167 -27.36 -27.19 1.31
CA ASN A 167 -27.70 -28.14 0.23
C ASN A 167 -27.55 -27.46 -1.16
N SER A 168 -26.78 -27.98 -2.13
CA SER A 168 -27.13 -28.93 -3.22
C SER A 168 -27.92 -28.37 -4.43
N VAL A 169 -27.33 -28.36 -5.65
CA VAL A 169 -27.97 -28.84 -6.92
C VAL A 169 -26.89 -29.32 -7.93
N LYS A 170 -26.90 -30.66 -8.14
CA LYS A 170 -26.63 -31.55 -9.32
C LYS A 170 -25.85 -30.99 -10.54
N THR A 171 -24.67 -31.52 -10.88
CA THR A 171 -24.32 -32.76 -11.63
C THR A 171 -24.64 -32.75 -13.13
N GLU A 172 -23.59 -32.72 -13.95
CA GLU A 172 -23.51 -33.54 -15.17
C GLU A 172 -22.04 -33.91 -15.45
N THR A 173 -21.78 -35.22 -15.50
CA THR A 173 -20.49 -35.83 -15.82
C THR A 173 -20.56 -36.35 -17.23
N GLN A 174 -19.62 -36.00 -18.12
CA GLN A 174 -19.12 -36.93 -19.14
C GLN A 174 -17.61 -36.78 -19.36
N SER A 175 -16.98 -37.95 -19.39
CA SER A 175 -15.57 -38.25 -19.53
C SER A 175 -15.08 -38.05 -20.96
N THR A 176 -13.91 -37.45 -21.15
CA THR A 176 -12.92 -37.91 -22.14
C THR A 176 -11.50 -37.50 -21.76
N LYS A 177 -10.59 -38.47 -21.95
CA LYS A 177 -9.15 -38.52 -21.71
C LYS A 177 -8.33 -37.34 -22.29
N SER A 178 -7.31 -36.90 -21.55
CA SER A 178 -5.87 -36.79 -21.95
C SER A 178 -5.16 -35.56 -21.34
N GLY A 179 -4.34 -35.80 -20.31
CA GLY A 179 -3.11 -35.06 -19.95
C GLY A 179 -3.16 -33.55 -19.66
N ASN A 180 -3.29 -33.16 -18.39
CA ASN A 180 -2.48 -32.08 -17.78
C ASN A 180 -2.56 -32.15 -16.24
N LEU A 181 -1.43 -32.32 -15.55
CA LEU A 181 -1.38 -32.32 -14.08
C LEU A 181 -1.45 -30.87 -13.60
N VAL A 182 -2.65 -30.38 -13.30
CA VAL A 182 -2.82 -29.07 -12.66
C VAL A 182 -2.50 -29.25 -11.18
N ASN A 183 -1.22 -29.12 -10.84
CA ASN A 183 -0.75 -29.25 -9.47
C ASN A 183 -0.96 -27.93 -8.74
N ASN A 184 -1.93 -27.91 -7.82
CA ASN A 184 -2.07 -26.81 -6.87
C ASN A 184 -0.77 -26.69 -6.07
N HIS A 185 -0.22 -25.48 -6.01
CA HIS A 185 1.01 -25.21 -5.28
C HIS A 185 1.00 -23.77 -4.78
N LEU A 186 1.82 -23.53 -3.77
CA LEU A 186 1.97 -22.23 -3.16
C LEU A 186 3.29 -21.61 -3.60
N GLU A 187 3.25 -20.45 -4.22
CA GLU A 187 4.46 -19.70 -4.54
C GLU A 187 4.68 -18.63 -3.46
N VAL A 188 5.90 -18.55 -2.93
CA VAL A 188 6.31 -17.54 -1.95
C VAL A 188 7.50 -16.79 -2.53
N TYR A 189 7.36 -15.48 -2.67
CA TYR A 189 8.38 -14.61 -3.25
C TYR A 189 8.82 -13.57 -2.24
N ALA A 190 10.11 -13.56 -1.92
CA ALA A 190 10.75 -12.50 -1.15
C ALA A 190 11.47 -11.56 -2.12
N PHE A 191 10.83 -10.45 -2.47
CA PHE A 191 11.41 -9.41 -3.33
C PHE A 191 12.37 -8.54 -2.53
N HIS A 192 13.40 -8.01 -3.19
CA HIS A 192 14.28 -6.98 -2.65
C HIS A 192 14.85 -6.10 -3.75
N GLY A 193 15.23 -4.88 -3.40
CA GLY A 193 16.11 -4.06 -4.26
C GLY A 193 17.60 -4.30 -3.95
N THR A 194 18.46 -3.63 -4.71
CA THR A 194 19.92 -3.65 -4.58
C THR A 194 20.36 -3.12 -3.21
N ARG A 195 19.72 -2.05 -2.73
CA ARG A 195 20.02 -1.46 -1.42
C ARG A 195 19.03 -1.96 -0.38
N GLN A 196 19.51 -2.77 0.57
CA GLN A 196 18.66 -3.39 1.60
C GLN A 196 18.92 -2.80 2.99
N CYS A 197 17.83 -2.36 3.62
CA CYS A 197 17.79 -2.04 5.04
C CYS A 197 17.92 -3.29 5.91
N GLU A 198 18.26 -3.17 7.20
CA GLU A 198 18.41 -4.35 8.06
C GLU A 198 17.10 -5.11 8.26
N THR A 199 16.00 -4.39 8.47
CA THR A 199 14.65 -4.97 8.54
C THR A 199 14.29 -5.75 7.27
N CYS A 200 14.69 -5.25 6.10
CA CYS A 200 14.51 -5.89 4.80
C CYS A 200 15.27 -7.23 4.74
N LYS A 201 16.52 -7.26 5.25
CA LYS A 201 17.32 -8.50 5.36
C LYS A 201 16.71 -9.47 6.37
N ASN A 202 16.24 -8.98 7.51
CA ASN A 202 15.63 -9.80 8.55
C ASN A 202 14.36 -10.48 8.05
N MET A 203 13.51 -9.76 7.33
CA MET A 203 12.31 -10.30 6.69
C MET A 203 12.65 -11.50 5.79
N LYS A 204 13.66 -11.34 4.92
CA LYS A 204 14.15 -12.41 4.03
C LYS A 204 14.75 -13.58 4.81
N ALA A 205 15.55 -13.30 5.83
CA ALA A 205 16.18 -14.31 6.68
C ALA A 205 15.12 -15.13 7.44
N ASN A 206 14.20 -14.46 8.14
CA ASN A 206 13.13 -15.11 8.89
C ASN A 206 12.20 -15.93 7.99
N THR A 207 11.87 -15.42 6.80
CA THR A 207 11.08 -16.16 5.80
C THR A 207 11.79 -17.45 5.39
N THR A 208 13.07 -17.34 5.03
CA THR A 208 13.91 -18.49 4.66
C THR A 208 14.01 -19.50 5.80
N THR A 209 14.21 -19.03 7.03
CA THR A 209 14.27 -19.87 8.22
C THR A 209 12.94 -20.58 8.47
N ALA A 210 11.80 -19.89 8.40
CA ALA A 210 10.49 -20.49 8.62
C ALA A 210 10.18 -21.59 7.59
N LEU A 211 10.42 -21.31 6.31
CA LEU A 211 10.19 -22.23 5.20
C LEU A 211 11.06 -23.48 5.32
N ASN A 212 12.37 -23.31 5.54
CA ASN A 212 13.28 -24.44 5.69
C ASN A 212 13.01 -25.26 6.97
N LYS A 213 12.56 -24.62 8.04
CA LYS A 213 12.32 -25.28 9.33
C LYS A 213 11.02 -26.07 9.37
N TYR A 214 9.94 -25.55 8.78
CA TYR A 214 8.60 -26.11 8.93
C TYR A 214 8.02 -26.73 7.66
N PHE A 215 8.56 -26.38 6.48
CA PHE A 215 7.99 -26.78 5.19
C PHE A 215 9.03 -27.39 4.25
N SER A 216 10.06 -28.05 4.79
CA SER A 216 11.14 -28.63 3.98
C SER A 216 10.66 -29.70 3.01
N GLU A 217 9.62 -30.46 3.36
CA GLU A 217 9.08 -31.52 2.51
C GLU A 217 8.20 -30.95 1.40
N GLU A 218 7.46 -29.87 1.68
CA GLU A 218 6.67 -29.13 0.71
C GLU A 218 7.57 -28.41 -0.30
N LEU A 219 8.70 -27.88 0.13
CA LEU A 219 9.73 -27.32 -0.75
C LEU A 219 10.33 -28.41 -1.67
N LYS A 220 10.65 -29.59 -1.13
CA LYS A 220 11.21 -30.72 -1.93
C LYS A 220 10.21 -31.29 -2.92
N SER A 221 8.94 -31.38 -2.54
CA SER A 221 7.88 -31.91 -3.39
C SER A 221 7.37 -30.91 -4.43
N GLY A 222 7.79 -29.63 -4.34
CA GLY A 222 7.29 -28.56 -5.20
C GLY A 222 5.88 -28.10 -4.84
N LYS A 223 5.34 -28.52 -3.69
CA LYS A 223 4.07 -27.99 -3.15
C LYS A 223 4.22 -26.54 -2.69
N ILE A 224 5.42 -26.16 -2.26
CA ILE A 224 5.82 -24.76 -2.07
C ILE A 224 6.99 -24.43 -2.99
N VAL A 225 6.89 -23.34 -3.73
CA VAL A 225 7.98 -22.75 -4.51
C VAL A 225 8.41 -21.48 -3.81
N PHE A 226 9.64 -21.44 -3.29
CA PHE A 226 10.19 -20.24 -2.66
C PHE A 226 11.31 -19.64 -3.49
N GLN A 227 11.23 -18.34 -3.79
CA GLN A 227 12.27 -17.62 -4.50
C GLN A 227 12.55 -16.26 -3.87
N ILE A 228 13.81 -15.86 -3.94
CA ILE A 228 14.27 -14.52 -3.58
C ILE A 228 14.55 -13.79 -4.89
N ILE A 229 13.90 -12.65 -5.09
CA ILE A 229 13.90 -11.95 -6.38
C ILE A 229 14.47 -10.55 -6.19
N ASP A 230 15.49 -10.21 -6.98
CA ASP A 230 15.98 -8.84 -7.07
C ASP A 230 15.15 -8.07 -8.09
N VAL A 231 14.40 -7.05 -7.65
CA VAL A 231 13.53 -6.25 -8.53
C VAL A 231 14.32 -5.32 -9.44
N ASP A 232 15.58 -5.04 -9.12
CA ASP A 232 16.44 -4.17 -9.94
C ASP A 232 17.13 -4.95 -11.07
N ASP A 233 17.09 -6.30 -11.06
CA ASP A 233 17.58 -7.11 -12.18
C ASP A 233 16.52 -7.15 -13.30
N SER A 234 16.87 -6.64 -14.47
CA SER A 234 16.06 -6.68 -15.70
C SER A 234 15.44 -8.04 -16.02
N LYS A 235 16.07 -9.16 -15.64
CA LYS A 235 15.51 -10.50 -15.85
C LYS A 235 14.24 -10.76 -15.06
N ASN A 236 14.07 -10.04 -13.95
CA ASN A 236 12.96 -10.18 -13.03
C ASN A 236 11.86 -9.13 -13.25
N GLU A 237 11.97 -8.27 -14.27
CA GLU A 237 11.00 -7.21 -14.55
C GLU A 237 9.57 -7.76 -14.65
N LYS A 238 9.35 -8.81 -15.43
CA LYS A 238 8.01 -9.43 -15.60
C LYS A 238 7.42 -9.99 -14.31
N ILE A 239 8.25 -10.59 -13.44
CA ILE A 239 7.77 -11.14 -12.17
C ILE A 239 7.54 -10.03 -11.16
N ALA A 240 8.42 -9.02 -11.12
CA ALA A 240 8.23 -7.83 -10.29
C ALA A 240 6.94 -7.08 -10.68
N GLU A 241 6.66 -6.94 -11.97
CA GLU A 241 5.42 -6.35 -12.48
C GLU A 241 4.18 -7.17 -12.10
N LYS A 242 4.21 -8.50 -12.31
CA LYS A 242 3.11 -9.41 -11.94
C LYS A 242 2.69 -9.22 -10.47
N TYR A 243 3.68 -9.13 -9.58
CA TYR A 243 3.47 -9.00 -8.15
C TYR A 243 3.46 -7.54 -7.67
N GLN A 244 3.56 -6.58 -8.60
CA GLN A 244 3.64 -5.14 -8.30
C GLN A 244 4.75 -4.75 -7.30
N ALA A 245 5.83 -5.54 -7.24
CA ALA A 245 6.93 -5.36 -6.31
C ALA A 245 7.95 -4.35 -6.85
N THR A 246 8.06 -3.19 -6.20
CA THR A 246 9.03 -2.13 -6.54
C THR A 246 10.23 -2.08 -5.59
N GLY A 247 10.35 -3.06 -4.69
CA GLY A 247 11.38 -3.08 -3.66
C GLY A 247 11.29 -4.33 -2.79
N THR A 248 11.48 -4.16 -1.48
CA THR A 248 11.31 -5.28 -0.53
C THR A 248 9.84 -5.58 -0.29
N ALA A 249 9.43 -6.81 -0.57
CA ALA A 249 8.07 -7.29 -0.36
C ALA A 249 8.04 -8.80 -0.10
N LEU A 250 7.04 -9.28 0.63
CA LEU A 250 6.77 -10.70 0.78
C LEU A 250 5.41 -11.00 0.15
N MET A 251 5.45 -11.65 -1.01
CA MET A 251 4.27 -11.95 -1.81
C MET A 251 4.02 -13.45 -1.82
N VAL A 252 2.75 -13.84 -1.75
CA VAL A 252 2.35 -15.24 -1.81
C VAL A 252 1.29 -15.43 -2.87
N ASN A 253 1.43 -16.46 -3.69
CA ASN A 253 0.44 -16.84 -4.68
C ASN A 253 -0.05 -18.26 -4.42
N ASN A 254 -1.32 -18.41 -4.07
CA ASN A 254 -1.94 -19.72 -3.94
C ASN A 254 -2.52 -20.14 -5.30
N VAL A 255 -1.77 -20.94 -6.05
CA VAL A 255 -2.19 -21.38 -7.38
C VAL A 255 -3.14 -22.56 -7.23
N VAL A 256 -4.42 -22.34 -7.51
CA VAL A 256 -5.47 -23.36 -7.46
C VAL A 256 -6.07 -23.53 -8.84
N ASN A 257 -6.00 -24.74 -9.41
CA ASN A 257 -6.47 -25.03 -10.77
C ASN A 257 -5.88 -24.10 -11.85
N GLY A 258 -4.65 -23.62 -11.64
CA GLY A 258 -3.98 -22.68 -12.55
C GLY A 258 -4.45 -21.23 -12.43
N GLN A 259 -5.31 -20.91 -11.46
CA GLN A 259 -5.71 -19.54 -11.13
C GLN A 259 -4.82 -19.00 -10.02
N ASP A 260 -4.29 -17.80 -10.25
CA ASP A 260 -3.48 -17.06 -9.28
C ASP A 260 -4.37 -16.43 -8.21
N ASN A 261 -4.00 -16.63 -6.94
CA ASN A 261 -4.60 -15.96 -5.79
C ASN A 261 -3.46 -15.28 -5.03
N ILE A 262 -3.08 -14.10 -5.50
CA ILE A 262 -1.95 -13.33 -4.98
C ILE A 262 -2.38 -12.59 -3.72
N ILE A 263 -1.56 -12.71 -2.67
CA ILE A 263 -1.75 -12.09 -1.37
C ILE A 263 -0.46 -11.36 -1.02
N ASP A 264 -0.57 -10.07 -0.72
CA ASP A 264 0.54 -9.28 -0.20
C ASP A 264 0.64 -9.49 1.32
N TRP A 265 1.74 -10.08 1.76
CA TRP A 265 2.07 -10.30 3.17
C TRP A 265 3.12 -9.33 3.69
N SER A 266 3.46 -8.32 2.91
CA SER A 266 4.45 -7.32 3.29
C SER A 266 4.06 -6.61 4.58
N ASP A 267 2.77 -6.39 4.85
CA ASP A 267 2.32 -5.76 6.10
C ASP A 267 2.80 -6.47 7.35
N PHE A 268 2.40 -7.73 7.51
CA PHE A 268 2.83 -8.55 8.64
C PHE A 268 4.36 -8.72 8.62
N ALA A 269 4.93 -8.88 7.43
CA ALA A 269 6.33 -9.22 7.30
C ALA A 269 7.23 -8.04 7.75
N PHE A 270 6.84 -6.80 7.46
CA PHE A 270 7.55 -5.61 7.94
C PHE A 270 7.32 -5.37 9.43
N ASP A 271 6.10 -5.53 9.94
CA ASP A 271 5.78 -5.34 11.36
C ASP A 271 6.63 -6.27 12.24
N LYS A 272 6.75 -7.54 11.84
CA LYS A 272 7.44 -8.58 12.62
C LYS A 272 8.87 -8.84 12.20
N ALA A 273 9.39 -8.17 11.17
CA ALA A 273 10.70 -8.50 10.59
C ALA A 273 11.84 -8.53 11.61
N ASN A 274 11.83 -7.65 12.61
CA ASN A 274 12.89 -7.57 13.61
C ASN A 274 12.68 -8.51 14.82
N ASP A 275 11.55 -9.22 14.90
CA ASP A 275 11.27 -10.23 15.93
C ASP A 275 11.03 -11.60 15.31
N SER A 276 12.10 -12.41 15.25
CA SER A 276 12.03 -13.77 14.72
C SER A 276 11.11 -14.70 15.53
N ASN A 277 10.88 -14.42 16.82
CA ASN A 277 10.04 -15.25 17.68
C ASN A 277 8.54 -15.04 17.40
N GLU A 278 8.16 -13.87 16.87
CA GLU A 278 6.80 -13.60 16.40
C GLU A 278 6.64 -13.92 14.91
N PHE A 279 7.58 -13.47 14.08
CA PHE A 279 7.51 -13.61 12.62
C PHE A 279 7.39 -15.07 12.19
N ILE A 280 8.27 -15.93 12.71
CA ILE A 280 8.42 -17.30 12.22
C ILE A 280 7.17 -18.15 12.55
N PRO A 281 6.65 -18.16 13.80
CA PRO A 281 5.41 -18.88 14.10
C PRO A 281 4.18 -18.35 13.37
N GLU A 282 4.09 -17.03 13.18
CA GLU A 282 2.97 -16.42 12.45
C GLU A 282 3.01 -16.82 10.97
N LEU A 283 4.18 -16.72 10.32
CA LEU A 283 4.35 -17.14 8.93
C LEU A 283 4.01 -18.62 8.75
N LYS A 284 4.45 -19.48 9.69
CA LYS A 284 4.08 -20.89 9.70
C LYS A 284 2.56 -21.07 9.73
N THR A 285 1.86 -20.31 10.58
CA THR A 285 0.41 -20.41 10.71
C THR A 285 -0.29 -19.97 9.42
N LYS A 286 0.12 -18.84 8.83
CA LYS A 286 -0.43 -18.33 7.57
C LYS A 286 -0.23 -19.33 6.42
N ILE A 287 0.98 -19.85 6.22
CA ILE A 287 1.28 -20.83 5.16
C ILE A 287 0.50 -22.14 5.39
N SER A 288 0.46 -22.63 6.63
CA SER A 288 -0.30 -23.85 6.95
C SER A 288 -1.80 -23.67 6.71
N GLY A 289 -2.32 -22.44 6.77
CA GLY A 289 -3.69 -22.12 6.42
C GLY A 289 -3.98 -22.26 4.92
N LEU A 290 -3.01 -21.94 4.07
CA LEU A 290 -3.15 -22.00 2.61
C LEU A 290 -2.90 -23.40 2.02
N LEU A 291 -2.20 -24.27 2.74
CA LEU A 291 -1.87 -25.63 2.28
C LEU A 291 -2.97 -26.68 2.58
N LYS A 292 -4.04 -26.28 3.26
CA LYS A 292 -5.20 -27.10 3.62
C LYS A 292 -6.19 -27.18 2.47
#